data_AF-A0A8J7PY58-F1
#
_entry.id   AF-A0A8J7PY58-F1
#
_cell.length_a   1.000
_cell.length_b   1.000
_cell.length_c   1.000
_cell.angle_alpha   90.00
_cell.angle_beta   90.00
_cell.angle_gamma   90.00
#
_symmetry.space_group_name_H-M   'P 1'
#
loop_
_entity.id
_entity.type
_entity.pdbx_description
1 polymer ?
#
loop_
_entity_poly.entity_id
_entity_poly.type
_entity_poly.pdbx_seq_one_letter_code
_entity_poly.pdbx_strand_id
1 'polypeptide(L)'
;MSDEEAFLAAIRANPADDAPRLVYADWLREQGRHEQAEAIRAEYQFREAKALWEQLQMTLDPDWAGLVFPVNGLVLRSYPPDRKSRVIKLIREVTSTGLAEAKALSESLPARIGGCWPPAALDRIEAMFADAGAVMERQYILPADG
;
A
#
# COMPACT_ATOMS: atom_id res chain seq x y z
N MET A 1 38.18 16.24 -11.47
CA MET A 1 36.79 15.90 -11.13
C MET A 1 36.00 15.94 -12.42
N SER A 2 35.30 14.87 -12.78
CA SER A 2 34.37 14.90 -13.91
C SER A 2 33.10 15.66 -13.53
N ASP A 3 32.35 16.14 -14.53
CA ASP A 3 31.07 16.81 -14.30
C ASP A 3 30.10 15.89 -13.54
N GLU A 4 30.10 14.58 -13.86
CA GLU A 4 29.31 13.56 -13.17
C GLU A 4 29.69 13.43 -11.68
N GLU A 5 30.99 13.45 -11.35
CA GLU A 5 31.44 13.41 -9.96
C GLU A 5 30.95 14.61 -9.16
N ALA A 6 30.86 15.80 -9.78
CA ALA A 6 30.34 17.00 -9.15
C ALA A 6 28.83 16.89 -8.87
N PHE A 7 28.04 16.40 -9.83
CA PHE A 7 26.61 16.15 -9.63
C PHE A 7 26.37 15.13 -8.51
N LEU A 8 27.09 14.01 -8.53
CA LEU A 8 26.96 12.98 -7.51
C LEU A 8 27.40 13.47 -6.13
N ALA A 9 28.43 14.33 -6.04
CA ALA A 9 28.83 14.96 -4.80
C ALA A 9 27.74 15.90 -4.25
N ALA A 10 27.11 16.72 -5.11
CA ALA A 10 26.01 17.60 -4.72
C ALA A 10 24.79 16.82 -4.19
N ILE A 11 24.41 15.72 -4.87
CA ILE A 11 23.33 14.83 -4.41
C ILE A 11 23.67 14.21 -3.05
N ARG A 12 24.90 13.75 -2.84
CA ARG A 12 25.33 13.17 -1.55
C ARG A 12 25.35 14.18 -0.41
N ALA A 13 25.65 15.44 -0.70
CA ALA A 13 25.69 16.50 0.31
C ALA A 13 24.30 16.78 0.90
N ASN A 14 23.23 16.63 0.11
CA ASN A 14 21.85 16.75 0.59
C ASN A 14 20.90 15.79 -0.16
N PRO A 15 20.78 14.52 0.27
CA PRO A 15 19.96 13.53 -0.44
C PRO A 15 18.46 13.82 -0.48
N ALA A 16 17.97 14.71 0.39
CA ALA A 16 16.57 15.11 0.44
C ALA A 16 16.22 16.27 -0.51
N ASP A 17 17.24 16.96 -1.06
CA ASP A 17 17.04 18.01 -2.05
C ASP A 17 17.00 17.39 -3.45
N ASP A 18 15.89 17.60 -4.15
CA ASP A 18 15.69 17.10 -5.50
C ASP A 18 16.32 17.98 -6.58
N ALA A 19 16.63 19.24 -6.29
CA ALA A 19 17.19 20.14 -7.29
C ALA A 19 18.49 19.60 -7.91
N PRO A 20 19.49 19.11 -7.13
CA PRO A 20 20.67 18.47 -7.69
C PRO A 20 20.37 17.22 -8.52
N ARG A 21 19.36 16.44 -8.12
CA ARG A 21 18.95 15.22 -8.83
C ARG A 21 18.32 15.53 -10.18
N LEU A 22 17.46 16.55 -10.25
CA LEU A 22 16.78 16.95 -11.48
C LEU A 22 17.76 17.60 -12.48
N VAL A 23 18.70 18.43 -12.00
CA VAL A 23 19.78 18.96 -12.85
C VAL A 23 20.65 17.83 -13.39
N TYR A 24 20.98 16.83 -12.56
CA TYR A 24 21.71 15.66 -13.01
C TYR A 24 20.91 14.84 -14.05
N ALA A 25 19.59 14.75 -13.92
CA ALA A 25 18.74 14.12 -14.93
C ALA A 25 18.78 14.87 -16.28
N ASP A 26 18.81 16.20 -16.27
CA ASP A 26 18.98 16.99 -17.49
C ASP A 26 20.32 16.71 -18.16
N TRP A 27 21.40 16.69 -17.37
CA TRP A 27 22.73 16.33 -17.87
C TRP A 27 22.77 14.91 -18.43
N LEU A 28 22.20 13.93 -17.74
CA LEU A 28 22.12 12.54 -18.22
C LEU A 28 21.42 12.46 -19.57
N ARG A 29 20.35 13.22 -19.76
CA ARG A 29 19.61 13.30 -21.03
C ARG A 29 20.47 13.86 -22.16
N GLU A 30 21.28 14.87 -21.89
CA GLU A 30 22.24 15.44 -22.85
C GLU A 30 23.34 14.45 -23.23
N GLN A 31 23.74 13.57 -22.31
CA GLN A 31 24.69 12.48 -22.56
C GLN A 31 24.05 11.26 -23.25
N GLY A 32 22.78 11.34 -23.66
CA GLY A 32 22.04 10.22 -24.29
C GLY A 32 21.59 9.12 -23.31
N ARG A 33 21.76 9.32 -22.00
CA ARG A 33 21.40 8.37 -20.93
C ARG A 33 19.95 8.58 -20.49
N HIS A 34 19.03 8.56 -21.47
CA HIS A 34 17.62 8.92 -21.30
C HIS A 34 16.90 8.09 -20.23
N GLU A 35 17.12 6.77 -20.17
CA GLU A 35 16.46 5.91 -19.18
C GLU A 35 16.77 6.30 -17.74
N GLN A 36 18.02 6.70 -17.45
CA GLN A 36 18.43 7.12 -16.11
C GLN A 36 17.86 8.50 -15.76
N ALA A 37 17.81 9.41 -16.73
CA ALA A 37 17.18 10.72 -16.56
C ALA A 37 15.68 10.58 -16.24
N GLU A 38 14.96 9.74 -17.00
CA GLU A 38 13.53 9.51 -16.81
C GLU A 38 13.24 8.75 -15.51
N ALA A 39 14.10 7.81 -15.10
CA ALA A 39 13.94 7.14 -13.80
C ALA A 39 13.99 8.12 -12.62
N ILE A 40 14.92 9.10 -12.65
CA ILE A 40 15.02 10.12 -11.62
C ILE A 40 13.76 10.99 -11.59
N ARG A 41 13.27 11.43 -12.76
CA ARG A 41 12.07 12.26 -12.88
C ARG A 41 10.80 11.52 -12.46
N ALA A 42 10.68 10.26 -12.83
CA ALA A 42 9.55 9.41 -12.45
C ALA A 42 9.50 9.20 -10.94
N GLU A 43 10.64 8.94 -10.28
CA GLU A 43 10.68 8.82 -8.81
C GLU A 43 10.30 10.14 -8.13
N TYR A 44 10.81 11.27 -8.61
CA TYR A 44 10.46 12.60 -8.09
C TYR A 44 8.94 12.85 -8.17
N GLN A 45 8.36 12.67 -9.37
CA GLN A 45 6.92 12.85 -9.59
C GLN A 45 6.08 11.89 -8.75
N PHE A 46 6.51 10.63 -8.64
CA PHE A 46 5.83 9.65 -7.80
C PHE A 46 5.82 10.07 -6.34
N ARG A 47 6.95 10.56 -5.81
CA ARG A 47 7.05 11.00 -4.42
C ARG A 47 6.18 12.23 -4.13
N GLU A 48 6.19 13.21 -5.02
CA GLU A 48 5.31 14.39 -4.94
C GLU A 48 3.83 14.00 -4.98
N ALA A 49 3.43 13.17 -5.95
CA ALA A 49 2.06 12.69 -6.06
C ALA A 49 1.64 11.87 -4.84
N LYS A 50 2.53 11.03 -4.31
CA LYS A 50 2.30 10.24 -3.09
C LYS A 50 2.09 11.14 -1.88
N ALA A 51 2.93 12.16 -1.69
CA ALA A 51 2.80 13.09 -0.57
C ALA A 51 1.46 13.85 -0.64
N LEU A 52 1.08 14.34 -1.82
CA LEU A 52 -0.21 14.98 -2.04
C LEU A 52 -1.37 14.02 -1.77
N TRP A 53 -1.30 12.79 -2.27
CA TRP A 53 -2.30 11.76 -2.02
C TRP A 53 -2.47 11.48 -0.52
N GLU A 54 -1.36 11.35 0.21
CA GLU A 54 -1.35 11.11 1.65
C GLU A 54 -2.01 12.25 2.45
N GLN A 55 -1.87 13.49 1.99
CA GLN A 55 -2.55 14.65 2.57
C GLN A 55 -4.04 14.65 2.25
N LEU A 56 -4.40 14.43 0.99
CA LEU A 56 -5.80 14.49 0.54
C LEU A 56 -6.65 13.38 1.18
N GLN A 57 -6.14 12.14 1.25
CA GLN A 57 -6.88 11.00 1.81
C GLN A 57 -7.31 11.22 3.27
N MET A 58 -6.62 12.09 4.02
CA MET A 58 -7.00 12.43 5.40
C MET A 58 -8.22 13.36 5.49
N THR A 59 -8.60 13.98 4.37
CA THR A 59 -9.69 14.96 4.29
C THR A 59 -10.86 14.48 3.43
N LEU A 60 -10.68 13.42 2.64
CA LEU A 60 -11.73 12.86 1.81
C LEU A 60 -12.80 12.17 2.66
N ASP A 61 -14.03 12.21 2.17
CA ASP A 61 -15.12 11.38 2.69
C ASP A 61 -14.76 9.90 2.47
N PRO A 62 -14.66 9.09 3.55
CA PRO A 62 -14.31 7.67 3.45
C PRO A 62 -15.27 6.85 2.59
N ASP A 63 -16.56 7.17 2.62
CA ASP A 63 -17.58 6.43 1.88
C ASP A 63 -17.43 6.68 0.38
N TRP A 64 -17.27 7.95 -0.01
CA TRP A 64 -16.97 8.32 -1.39
C TRP A 64 -15.61 7.77 -1.86
N ALA A 65 -14.57 7.87 -1.03
CA ALA A 65 -13.24 7.41 -1.39
C ALA A 65 -13.22 5.90 -1.67
N GLY A 66 -13.96 5.10 -0.88
CA GLY A 66 -14.12 3.67 -1.11
C GLY A 66 -14.84 3.30 -2.41
N LEU A 67 -15.61 4.22 -3.00
CA LEU A 67 -16.30 4.03 -4.28
C LEU A 67 -15.46 4.45 -5.49
N VAL A 68 -14.45 5.28 -5.30
CA VAL A 68 -13.68 5.89 -6.41
C VAL A 68 -12.27 5.32 -6.50
N PHE A 69 -11.66 5.06 -5.35
CA PHE A 69 -10.28 4.62 -5.29
C PHE A 69 -10.22 3.14 -4.94
N PRO A 70 -9.19 2.45 -5.43
CA PRO A 70 -8.98 1.09 -5.01
C PRO A 70 -8.73 1.03 -3.50
N VAL A 71 -9.31 0.04 -2.86
CA VAL A 71 -9.22 -0.17 -1.42
C VAL A 71 -8.30 -1.35 -1.15
N ASN A 72 -7.46 -1.25 -0.12
CA ASN A 72 -6.72 -2.41 0.35
C ASN A 72 -7.67 -3.31 1.12
N GLY A 73 -7.89 -4.51 0.56
CA GLY A 73 -8.64 -5.58 1.19
C GLY A 73 -7.71 -6.67 1.70
N LEU A 74 -8.25 -7.47 2.61
CA LEU A 74 -7.62 -8.71 3.05
C LEU A 74 -8.54 -9.89 2.71
N VAL A 75 -7.96 -10.92 2.12
CA VAL A 75 -8.65 -12.18 1.81
C VAL A 75 -8.14 -13.26 2.74
N LEU A 76 -9.04 -13.82 3.53
CA LEU A 76 -8.78 -15.03 4.30
C LEU A 76 -8.84 -16.24 3.35
N ARG A 77 -7.70 -16.89 3.11
CA ARG A 77 -7.58 -18.03 2.18
C ARG A 77 -7.82 -19.36 2.87
N SER A 78 -7.24 -19.55 4.05
CA SER A 78 -7.32 -20.81 4.80
C SER A 78 -6.96 -20.59 6.28
N TYR A 79 -7.34 -21.55 7.13
CA TYR A 79 -6.89 -21.65 8.51
C TYR A 79 -7.10 -23.09 9.03
N PRO A 80 -6.37 -23.54 10.08
CA PRO A 80 -6.57 -24.86 10.66
C PRO A 80 -7.99 -25.03 11.25
N PRO A 81 -8.71 -26.13 10.96
CA PRO A 81 -10.11 -26.29 11.39
C PRO A 81 -10.36 -26.14 12.89
N ASP A 82 -9.39 -26.52 13.73
CA ASP A 82 -9.41 -26.38 15.19
C ASP A 82 -9.34 -24.92 15.66
N ARG A 83 -8.89 -24.00 14.79
CA ARG A 83 -8.77 -22.56 15.07
C ARG A 83 -9.99 -21.74 14.68
N LYS A 84 -11.04 -22.37 14.15
CA LYS A 84 -12.26 -21.69 13.67
C LYS A 84 -12.86 -20.69 14.65
N SER A 85 -12.99 -21.07 15.93
CA SER A 85 -13.56 -20.18 16.95
C SER A 85 -12.70 -18.94 17.19
N ARG A 86 -11.38 -19.06 17.09
CA ARG A 86 -10.43 -17.95 17.19
C ARG A 86 -10.51 -17.05 15.95
N VAL A 87 -10.55 -17.63 14.76
CA VAL A 87 -10.68 -16.88 13.50
C VAL A 87 -11.99 -16.09 13.45
N ILE A 88 -13.12 -16.69 13.85
CA ILE A 88 -14.40 -15.98 13.94
C ILE A 88 -14.32 -14.79 14.90
N LYS A 89 -13.65 -14.93 16.06
CA LYS A 89 -13.44 -13.82 17.00
C LYS A 89 -12.62 -12.69 16.36
N LEU A 90 -11.54 -13.04 15.66
CA LEU A 90 -10.69 -12.07 14.97
C LEU A 90 -11.44 -11.34 13.85
N ILE A 91 -12.25 -12.06 13.04
CA ILE A 91 -13.09 -11.44 12.01
C ILE A 91 -13.99 -10.38 12.66
N ARG A 92 -14.71 -10.74 13.73
CA ARG A 92 -15.59 -9.79 14.43
C ARG A 92 -14.84 -8.60 15.03
N GLU A 93 -13.65 -8.83 15.57
CA GLU A 93 -12.82 -7.78 16.16
C GLU A 93 -12.42 -6.75 15.12
N VAL A 94 -12.03 -7.19 13.91
CA VAL A 94 -11.61 -6.25 12.87
C VAL A 94 -12.81 -5.64 12.14
N THR A 95 -13.81 -6.43 11.72
CA THR A 95 -14.93 -5.92 10.92
C THR A 95 -16.09 -5.37 11.75
N SER A 96 -16.08 -5.54 13.08
CA SER A 96 -17.20 -5.21 13.98
C SER A 96 -18.52 -5.91 13.61
N THR A 97 -18.47 -7.05 12.90
CA THR A 97 -19.67 -7.78 12.46
C THR A 97 -20.25 -8.72 13.52
N GLY A 98 -21.50 -9.15 13.29
CA GLY A 98 -22.19 -10.12 14.15
C GLY A 98 -21.59 -11.53 14.06
N LEU A 99 -21.91 -12.39 15.03
CA LEU A 99 -21.41 -13.78 15.06
C LEU A 99 -21.82 -14.59 13.82
N ALA A 100 -23.05 -14.44 13.36
CA ALA A 100 -23.56 -15.15 12.19
C ALA A 100 -22.79 -14.78 10.91
N GLU A 101 -22.58 -13.48 10.70
CA GLU A 101 -21.85 -12.94 9.55
C GLU A 101 -20.38 -13.34 9.58
N ALA A 102 -19.71 -13.19 10.73
CA ALA A 102 -18.31 -13.61 10.87
C ALA A 102 -18.12 -15.13 10.68
N LYS A 103 -19.08 -15.93 11.15
CA LYS A 103 -19.08 -17.38 10.89
C LYS A 103 -19.23 -17.67 9.40
N ALA A 104 -20.17 -17.01 8.72
CA ALA A 104 -20.37 -17.18 7.29
C ALA A 104 -19.09 -16.85 6.51
N LEU A 105 -18.44 -15.71 6.81
CA LEU A 105 -17.15 -15.34 6.23
C LEU A 105 -16.06 -16.39 6.50
N SER A 106 -15.99 -16.96 7.70
CA SER A 106 -15.01 -18.00 8.02
C SER A 106 -15.25 -19.32 7.27
N GLU A 107 -16.47 -19.55 6.78
CA GLU A 107 -16.88 -20.78 6.08
C GLU A 107 -16.85 -20.63 4.55
N SER A 108 -16.87 -19.41 4.03
CA SER A 108 -16.91 -19.11 2.60
C SER A 108 -15.52 -18.83 2.01
N LEU A 109 -14.51 -19.64 2.37
CA LEU A 109 -13.14 -19.40 1.93
C LEU A 109 -12.97 -19.66 0.43
N PRO A 110 -12.23 -18.82 -0.31
CA PRO A 110 -11.58 -17.58 0.14
C PRO A 110 -12.59 -16.46 0.41
N ALA A 111 -12.45 -15.78 1.55
CA ALA A 111 -13.42 -14.78 2.01
C ALA A 111 -12.78 -13.41 2.20
N ARG A 112 -13.43 -12.35 1.69
CA ARG A 112 -13.01 -10.96 1.92
C ARG A 112 -13.33 -10.54 3.35
N ILE A 113 -12.34 -10.00 4.05
CA ILE A 113 -12.46 -9.50 5.41
C ILE A 113 -12.37 -7.97 5.38
N GLY A 114 -13.52 -7.31 5.58
CA GLY A 114 -13.63 -5.84 5.59
C GLY A 114 -13.75 -5.21 4.19
N GLY A 115 -13.79 -3.87 4.17
CA GLY A 115 -14.05 -3.08 2.96
C GLY A 115 -12.93 -2.10 2.57
N CYS A 116 -12.19 -1.54 3.52
CA CYS A 116 -11.08 -0.65 3.22
C CYS A 116 -10.16 -0.52 4.43
N TRP A 117 -8.92 -0.99 4.31
CA TRP A 117 -7.93 -0.86 5.37
C TRP A 117 -6.87 0.17 4.97
N PRO A 118 -6.52 1.11 5.86
CA PRO A 118 -5.32 1.92 5.63
C PRO A 118 -4.08 1.01 5.64
N PRO A 119 -3.02 1.32 4.88
CA PRO A 119 -1.83 0.47 4.79
C PRO A 119 -1.26 0.08 6.16
N ALA A 120 -1.25 1.01 7.12
CA ALA A 120 -0.76 0.77 8.48
C ALA A 120 -1.62 -0.23 9.29
N ALA A 121 -2.91 -0.40 8.98
CA ALA A 121 -3.77 -1.38 9.64
C ALA A 121 -3.58 -2.79 9.09
N LEU A 122 -3.17 -2.94 7.82
CA LEU A 122 -2.99 -4.23 7.17
C LEU A 122 -1.98 -5.09 7.93
N ASP A 123 -0.80 -4.54 8.22
CA ASP A 123 0.28 -5.25 8.92
C ASP A 123 -0.20 -5.81 10.28
N ARG A 124 -0.98 -5.01 11.01
CA ARG A 124 -1.53 -5.38 12.30
C ARG A 124 -2.55 -6.53 12.18
N ILE A 125 -3.48 -6.41 11.24
CA ILE A 125 -4.54 -7.40 11.03
C ILE A 125 -3.94 -8.72 10.55
N GLU A 126 -2.99 -8.67 9.61
CA GLU A 126 -2.29 -9.86 9.15
C GLU A 126 -1.56 -10.58 10.28
N ALA A 127 -0.86 -9.85 11.14
CA ALA A 127 -0.19 -10.44 12.31
C ALA A 127 -1.19 -11.15 13.25
N MET A 128 -2.35 -10.53 13.52
CA MET A 128 -3.39 -11.14 14.36
C MET A 128 -3.92 -12.47 13.78
N PHE A 129 -4.12 -12.51 12.46
CA PHE A 129 -4.59 -13.72 11.76
C PHE A 129 -3.48 -14.78 11.62
N ALA A 130 -2.24 -14.37 11.35
CA ALA A 130 -1.08 -15.25 11.31
C ALA A 130 -0.85 -15.95 12.66
N ASP A 131 -1.01 -15.24 13.78
CA ASP A 131 -0.96 -15.81 15.14
C ASP A 131 -2.05 -16.87 15.39
N ALA A 132 -3.15 -16.83 14.64
CA ALA A 132 -4.20 -17.84 14.64
C ALA A 132 -3.93 -19.00 13.65
N GLY A 133 -2.82 -18.96 12.92
CA GLY A 133 -2.46 -19.92 11.87
C GLY A 133 -3.23 -19.70 10.56
N ALA A 134 -3.90 -18.56 10.40
CA ALA A 134 -4.63 -18.24 9.19
C ALA A 134 -3.70 -17.69 8.11
N VAL A 135 -4.01 -18.01 6.86
CA VAL A 135 -3.33 -17.48 5.67
C VAL A 135 -4.15 -16.33 5.13
N MET A 136 -3.54 -15.14 5.14
CA MET A 136 -4.11 -13.91 4.63
C MET A 136 -3.41 -13.51 3.33
N GLU A 137 -4.16 -12.90 2.41
CA GLU A 137 -3.64 -12.32 1.19
C GLU A 137 -4.12 -10.88 1.04
N ARG A 138 -3.19 -9.96 0.75
CA ARG A 138 -3.54 -8.58 0.39
C ARG A 138 -4.13 -8.56 -1.00
N GLN A 139 -5.26 -7.91 -1.14
CA GLN A 139 -5.88 -7.68 -2.43
C GLN A 139 -6.09 -6.20 -2.63
N TYR A 140 -5.64 -5.70 -3.78
CA TYR A 140 -6.00 -4.37 -4.25
C TYR A 140 -7.34 -4.49 -4.98
N ILE A 141 -8.39 -3.91 -4.40
CA ILE A 141 -9.76 -4.08 -4.90
C ILE A 141 -10.10 -2.84 -5.69
N LEU A 142 -10.40 -3.00 -6.97
CA LEU A 142 -10.91 -1.90 -7.78
C LEU A 142 -12.38 -1.66 -7.41
N PRO A 143 -12.88 -0.41 -7.47
CA PRO A 143 -14.24 -0.10 -7.05
C PRO A 143 -15.34 -0.82 -7.83
N ALA A 144 -15.04 -1.34 -9.03
CA ALA A 144 -15.99 -2.11 -9.85
C ALA A 144 -16.15 -3.59 -9.41
N ASP A 145 -15.33 -4.06 -8.48
CA ASP A 145 -15.31 -5.45 -8.00
C ASP A 145 -16.03 -5.65 -6.64
N GLY A 146 -16.74 -4.61 -6.15
CA GLY A 146 -17.28 -4.51 -4.79
C GLY A 146 -18.81 -4.45 -4.67
#